data_AF-A0A7K3WJL0-F1
#
_entry.id   AF-A0A7K3WJL0-F1
#
_cell.length_a   1.000
_cell.length_b   1.000
_cell.length_c   1.000
_cell.angle_alpha   90.00
_cell.angle_beta   90.00
_cell.angle_gamma   90.00
#
_symmetry.space_group_name_H-M   'P 1'
#
loop_
_entity.id
_entity.type
_entity.pdbx_description
1 polymer ?
#
loop_
_entity_poly.entity_id
_entity_poly.type
_entity_poly.pdbx_seq_one_letter_code
_entity_poly.pdbx_strand_id
1 'polypeptide(L)'
;MTNEMALPAVAAPADQARRIGLFVLAAHDAMDRTREGQAAGQARRCWAAAVEAVWWIGAVDDQLRTLYGGRKVWEQHRTGVPAGQTMAGLIWLRHRHAHDAADSGHGRARSWFPLLPLELGSPYAWRRSTDLEPEKDGRADLRPFYEAHVQLQPLGDPVEVVLRWLDQLMPALGVDLARLRDGGDPRDLP
;
A
#
# COMPACT_ATOMS: atom_id res chain seq x y z
N MET A 1 8.04 7.28 25.33
CA MET A 1 9.08 6.47 24.64
C MET A 1 8.47 5.12 24.36
N THR A 2 7.90 4.94 23.16
CA THR A 2 7.40 3.63 22.70
C THR A 2 8.60 2.78 22.35
N ASN A 3 8.70 1.62 22.99
CA ASN A 3 9.71 0.61 22.70
C ASN A 3 9.37 0.08 21.29
N GLU A 4 10.00 0.62 20.25
CA GLU A 4 9.85 0.08 18.89
C GLU A 4 10.30 -1.37 18.92
N MET A 5 9.35 -2.27 18.68
CA MET A 5 9.63 -3.70 18.69
C MET A 5 10.53 -3.99 17.49
N ALA A 6 11.83 -4.06 17.72
CA ALA A 6 12.83 -4.32 16.69
C ALA A 6 12.47 -5.61 15.94
N LEU A 7 12.40 -5.53 14.61
CA LEU A 7 12.30 -6.73 13.79
C LEU A 7 13.54 -7.58 14.03
N PRO A 8 13.41 -8.91 14.22
CA PRO A 8 14.57 -9.78 14.20
C PRO A 8 15.27 -9.60 12.85
N ALA A 9 16.60 -9.51 12.85
CA ALA A 9 17.36 -9.44 11.61
C ALA A 9 17.13 -10.74 10.81
N VAL A 10 16.59 -10.60 9.59
CA VAL A 10 16.40 -11.70 8.66
C VAL A 10 17.00 -11.29 7.33
N ALA A 11 18.04 -12.02 6.90
CA ALA A 11 18.61 -11.83 5.57
C ALA A 11 17.65 -12.42 4.52
N ALA A 12 17.14 -11.58 3.63
CA ALA A 12 16.34 -12.03 2.51
C ALA A 12 17.23 -12.69 1.46
N PRO A 13 16.80 -13.82 0.85
CA PRO A 13 17.41 -14.29 -0.39
C PRO A 13 17.50 -13.16 -1.42
N ALA A 14 18.61 -13.03 -2.14
CA ALA A 14 18.87 -11.89 -3.03
C ALA A 14 17.75 -11.68 -4.08
N ASP A 15 17.17 -12.77 -4.61
CA ASP A 15 16.05 -12.71 -5.56
C ASP A 15 14.78 -12.14 -4.89
N GLN A 16 14.51 -12.52 -3.65
CA GLN A 16 13.38 -12.04 -2.87
C GLN A 16 13.58 -10.58 -2.45
N ALA A 17 14.76 -10.22 -1.96
CA ALA A 17 15.15 -8.85 -1.62
C ALA A 17 14.95 -7.92 -2.82
N ARG A 18 15.43 -8.35 -3.99
CA ARG A 18 15.24 -7.63 -5.25
C ARG A 18 13.76 -7.47 -5.62
N ARG A 19 12.95 -8.53 -5.53
CA ARG A 19 11.50 -8.44 -5.81
C ARG A 19 10.82 -7.44 -4.89
N ILE A 20 11.12 -7.48 -3.59
CA ILE A 20 10.60 -6.52 -2.60
C ILE A 20 10.96 -5.09 -3.02
N GLY A 21 12.23 -4.83 -3.32
CA GLY A 21 12.69 -3.50 -3.75
C GLY A 21 11.99 -3.00 -5.02
N LEU A 22 11.79 -3.87 -6.02
CA LEU A 22 11.05 -3.52 -7.24
C LEU A 22 9.57 -3.17 -6.96
N PHE A 23 8.91 -3.88 -6.05
CA PHE A 23 7.53 -3.53 -5.66
C PHE A 23 7.47 -2.20 -4.92
N VAL A 24 8.45 -1.90 -4.06
CA VAL A 24 8.55 -0.58 -3.40
C VAL A 24 8.75 0.52 -4.44
N LEU A 25 9.64 0.33 -5.41
CA LEU A 25 9.85 1.30 -6.50
C LEU A 25 8.59 1.50 -7.37
N ALA A 26 7.87 0.43 -7.69
CA ALA A 26 6.62 0.52 -8.44
C ALA A 26 5.53 1.27 -7.66
N ALA A 27 5.49 1.10 -6.33
CA ALA A 27 4.58 1.87 -5.48
C ALA A 27 4.95 3.36 -5.43
N HIS A 28 6.25 3.71 -5.41
CA HIS A 28 6.70 5.09 -5.53
C HIS A 28 6.32 5.72 -6.88
N ASP A 29 6.54 5.03 -8.00
CA ASP A 29 6.13 5.51 -9.33
C ASP A 29 4.62 5.75 -9.42
N ALA A 30 3.82 4.83 -8.88
CA ALA A 30 2.37 5.00 -8.79
C ALA A 30 1.99 6.22 -7.93
N MET A 31 2.75 6.53 -6.88
CA MET A 31 2.53 7.73 -6.08
C MET A 31 2.92 9.03 -6.79
N ASP A 32 3.98 9.03 -7.62
CA ASP A 32 4.30 10.17 -8.47
C ASP A 32 3.16 10.44 -9.46
N ARG A 33 2.62 9.40 -10.11
CA ARG A 33 1.43 9.49 -10.97
C ARG A 33 0.17 9.93 -10.24
N THR A 34 0.04 9.60 -8.96
CA THR A 34 -1.06 10.08 -8.09
C THR A 34 -0.97 11.60 -7.91
N ARG A 35 0.22 12.11 -7.56
CA ARG A 35 0.46 13.56 -7.39
C ARG A 35 0.26 14.33 -8.69
N GLU A 36 0.76 13.81 -9.81
CA GLU A 36 0.52 14.39 -11.14
C GLU A 36 -0.97 14.46 -11.47
N GLY A 37 -1.71 13.36 -11.24
CA GLY A 37 -3.15 13.30 -11.45
C GLY A 37 -3.89 14.30 -10.58
N GLN A 38 -3.50 14.45 -9.31
CA GLN A 38 -4.05 15.44 -8.40
C GLN A 38 -3.79 16.87 -8.87
N ALA A 39 -2.54 17.20 -9.22
CA ALA A 39 -2.16 18.52 -9.71
C ALA A 39 -2.89 18.90 -11.01
N ALA A 40 -3.15 17.92 -11.88
CA ALA A 40 -3.88 18.10 -13.13
C ALA A 40 -5.41 18.10 -12.97
N GLY A 41 -5.96 17.95 -11.76
CA GLY A 41 -7.40 17.82 -11.54
C GLY A 41 -8.02 16.56 -12.14
N GLN A 42 -7.22 15.52 -12.39
CA GLN A 42 -7.64 14.27 -13.02
C GLN A 42 -7.98 13.21 -11.97
N ALA A 43 -9.17 13.33 -11.37
CA ALA A 43 -9.70 12.45 -10.33
C ALA A 43 -9.44 10.95 -10.60
N ARG A 44 -9.83 10.46 -11.78
CA ARG A 44 -9.69 9.06 -12.16
C ARG A 44 -8.23 8.60 -12.26
N ARG A 45 -7.33 9.43 -12.79
CA ARG A 45 -5.89 9.12 -12.90
C ARG A 45 -5.26 9.08 -11.51
N CYS A 46 -5.59 10.07 -10.67
CA CYS A 46 -5.16 10.14 -9.28
C CYS A 46 -5.57 8.86 -8.53
N TRP A 47 -6.84 8.46 -8.60
CA TRP A 47 -7.34 7.26 -7.93
C TRP A 47 -6.77 5.97 -8.48
N ALA A 48 -6.71 5.80 -9.80
CA ALA A 48 -6.18 4.57 -10.39
C ALA A 48 -4.72 4.35 -9.97
N ALA A 49 -3.92 5.41 -9.95
CA ALA A 49 -2.52 5.35 -9.52
C ALA A 49 -2.40 5.08 -8.00
N ALA A 50 -3.24 5.69 -7.16
CA ALA A 50 -3.23 5.43 -5.73
C ALA A 50 -3.62 3.98 -5.40
N VAL A 51 -4.63 3.43 -6.10
CA VAL A 51 -5.01 2.02 -5.97
C VAL A 51 -3.89 1.11 -6.44
N GLU A 52 -3.22 1.42 -7.54
CA GLU A 52 -2.05 0.66 -8.00
C GLU A 52 -0.94 0.63 -6.94
N ALA A 53 -0.65 1.75 -6.27
CA ALA A 53 0.32 1.76 -5.18
C ALA A 53 -0.09 0.84 -4.02
N VAL A 54 -1.39 0.77 -3.69
CA VAL A 54 -1.94 -0.16 -2.69
C VAL A 54 -1.74 -1.63 -3.10
N TRP A 55 -1.86 -1.95 -4.39
CA TRP A 55 -1.56 -3.30 -4.90
C TRP A 55 -0.08 -3.67 -4.70
N TRP A 56 0.83 -2.75 -5.03
CA TRP A 56 2.26 -2.96 -4.84
C TRP A 56 2.66 -3.09 -3.36
N ILE A 57 2.08 -2.27 -2.48
CA ILE A 57 2.24 -2.42 -1.01
C ILE A 57 1.75 -3.80 -0.55
N GLY A 58 0.64 -4.29 -1.10
CA GLY A 58 0.16 -5.64 -0.81
C GLY A 58 1.11 -6.74 -1.25
N ALA A 59 1.76 -6.59 -2.41
CA ALA A 59 2.79 -7.51 -2.85
C ALA A 59 4.01 -7.50 -1.92
N VAL A 60 4.41 -6.32 -1.41
CA VAL A 60 5.47 -6.20 -0.38
C VAL A 60 5.07 -6.93 0.90
N ASP A 61 3.85 -6.73 1.41
CA ASP A 61 3.34 -7.44 2.61
C ASP A 61 3.41 -8.96 2.45
N ASP A 62 2.99 -9.48 1.29
CA ASP A 62 3.02 -10.91 0.98
C ASP A 62 4.47 -11.46 0.98
N GLN A 63 5.43 -10.71 0.43
CA GLN A 63 6.85 -11.09 0.42
C GLN A 63 7.46 -11.05 1.83
N LEU A 64 7.17 -10.01 2.62
CA LEU A 64 7.68 -9.88 3.99
C LEU A 64 7.10 -10.97 4.89
N ARG A 65 5.81 -11.27 4.78
CA ARG A 65 5.20 -12.41 5.51
C ARG A 65 5.89 -13.73 5.19
N THR A 66 6.27 -13.95 3.93
CA THR A 66 6.99 -15.14 3.49
C THR A 66 8.41 -15.17 4.07
N LEU A 67 9.11 -14.03 4.01
CA LEU A 67 10.47 -13.88 4.51
C LEU A 67 10.59 -14.17 6.01
N TYR A 68 9.68 -13.64 6.82
CA TYR A 68 9.69 -13.81 8.28
C TYR A 68 9.11 -15.16 8.75
N GLY A 69 9.03 -16.16 7.87
CA GLY A 69 8.70 -17.53 8.23
C GLY A 69 7.25 -17.72 8.71
N GLY A 70 6.35 -16.80 8.36
CA GLY A 70 4.92 -16.97 8.60
C GLY A 70 4.20 -15.72 9.10
N ARG A 71 2.88 -15.89 9.21
CA ARG A 71 1.90 -14.85 9.53
C ARG A 71 2.20 -14.11 10.83
N LYS A 72 2.62 -14.82 11.87
CA LYS A 72 2.60 -14.30 13.25
C LYS A 72 3.67 -13.23 13.51
N VAL A 73 4.93 -13.46 13.12
CA VAL A 73 6.04 -12.53 13.44
C VAL A 73 5.88 -11.21 12.68
N TRP A 74 5.67 -11.29 11.36
CA TRP A 74 5.48 -10.10 10.53
C TRP A 74 4.22 -9.32 10.92
N GLU A 75 3.07 -9.99 11.11
CA GLU A 75 1.84 -9.28 11.49
C GLU A 75 1.94 -8.62 12.85
N GLN A 76 2.60 -9.25 13.84
CA GLN A 76 2.84 -8.65 15.15
C GLN A 76 3.71 -7.40 15.05
N HIS A 77 4.79 -7.46 14.27
CA HIS A 77 5.62 -6.27 14.07
C HIS A 77 4.87 -5.16 13.33
N ARG A 78 4.26 -5.49 12.19
CA ARG A 78 3.47 -4.54 11.39
C ARG A 78 2.38 -3.86 12.24
N THR A 79 1.64 -4.61 13.05
CA THR A 79 0.58 -4.03 13.89
C THR A 79 1.09 -3.33 15.15
N GLY A 80 2.38 -3.51 15.50
CA GLY A 80 3.04 -2.87 16.64
C GLY A 80 3.54 -1.45 16.37
N VAL A 81 3.56 -1.00 15.11
CA VAL A 81 4.03 0.34 14.72
C VAL A 81 2.97 1.11 13.92
N PRO A 82 2.83 2.45 14.09
CA PRO A 82 1.76 3.21 13.44
C PRO A 82 1.73 3.10 11.92
N ALA A 83 2.90 3.17 11.25
CA ALA A 83 2.96 3.05 9.79
C ALA A 83 2.57 1.65 9.30
N GLY A 84 2.91 0.60 10.07
CA GLY A 84 2.48 -0.76 9.76
C GLY A 84 0.99 -0.99 10.02
N GLN A 85 0.39 -0.30 10.98
CA GLN A 85 -1.06 -0.26 11.14
C GLN A 85 -1.73 0.40 9.92
N THR A 86 -1.18 1.50 9.41
CA THR A 86 -1.62 2.06 8.12
C THR A 86 -1.49 1.05 6.98
N MET A 87 -0.36 0.34 6.88
CA MET A 87 -0.17 -0.73 5.89
C MET A 87 -1.26 -1.81 6.02
N ALA A 88 -1.58 -2.26 7.25
CA ALA A 88 -2.64 -3.21 7.50
C ALA A 88 -4.01 -2.71 6.99
N GLY A 89 -4.32 -1.43 7.18
CA GLY A 89 -5.50 -0.81 6.61
C GLY A 89 -5.50 -0.80 5.07
N LEU A 90 -4.36 -0.54 4.43
CA LEU A 90 -4.23 -0.63 2.96
C LEU A 90 -4.37 -2.08 2.45
N ILE A 91 -3.92 -3.08 3.21
CA ILE A 91 -4.11 -4.49 2.85
C ILE A 91 -5.59 -4.89 2.89
N TRP A 92 -6.34 -4.40 3.89
CA TRP A 92 -7.79 -4.56 3.90
C TRP A 92 -8.41 -3.98 2.62
N LEU A 93 -8.02 -2.75 2.26
CA LEU A 93 -8.51 -2.07 1.06
C LEU A 93 -8.18 -2.85 -0.23
N ARG A 94 -6.96 -3.36 -0.38
CA ARG A 94 -6.58 -4.25 -1.50
C ARG A 94 -7.50 -5.46 -1.58
N HIS A 95 -7.77 -6.11 -0.45
CA HIS A 95 -8.65 -7.28 -0.41
C HIS A 95 -10.07 -6.91 -0.84
N ARG A 96 -10.59 -5.74 -0.43
CA ARG A 96 -11.88 -5.25 -0.92
C ARG A 96 -11.84 -5.02 -2.43
N HIS A 97 -10.79 -4.40 -2.98
CA HIS A 97 -10.65 -4.18 -4.43
C HIS A 97 -10.56 -5.46 -5.27
N ALA A 98 -9.99 -6.54 -4.73
CA ALA A 98 -9.88 -7.81 -5.44
C ALA A 98 -11.24 -8.50 -5.63
N HIS A 99 -12.19 -8.25 -4.73
CA HIS A 99 -13.52 -8.87 -4.75
C HIS A 99 -14.60 -7.92 -5.27
N ASP A 100 -14.53 -6.65 -4.87
CA ASP A 100 -15.45 -5.59 -5.25
C ASP A 100 -14.68 -4.48 -5.95
N ALA A 101 -14.73 -4.46 -7.29
CA ALA A 101 -14.18 -3.38 -8.11
C ALA A 101 -15.00 -2.07 -8.00
N ALA A 102 -15.66 -1.83 -6.86
CA ALA A 102 -16.38 -0.60 -6.57
C ALA A 102 -15.39 0.54 -6.28
N ASP A 103 -15.74 1.75 -6.70
CA ASP A 103 -14.93 2.95 -6.49
C ASP A 103 -14.77 3.23 -4.98
N SER A 104 -13.55 3.06 -4.49
CA SER A 104 -13.15 3.34 -3.11
C SER A 104 -12.73 4.80 -2.90
N GLY A 105 -12.71 5.61 -3.96
CA GLY A 105 -12.54 7.04 -3.88
C GLY A 105 -13.88 7.73 -3.59
N HIS A 106 -13.82 8.89 -2.93
CA HIS A 106 -14.99 9.66 -2.52
C HIS A 106 -15.79 10.22 -3.72
N GLY A 107 -16.65 9.44 -4.38
CA GLY A 107 -17.41 9.89 -5.54
C GLY A 107 -18.69 9.10 -5.87
N ARG A 108 -19.60 9.70 -6.65
CA ARG A 108 -20.83 9.05 -7.12
C ARG A 108 -20.57 8.24 -8.41
N ALA A 109 -19.85 7.13 -8.32
CA ALA A 109 -19.83 6.15 -9.40
C ALA A 109 -20.87 5.04 -9.13
N ARG A 110 -22.06 5.20 -9.73
CA ARG A 110 -23.01 4.09 -9.86
C ARG A 110 -22.53 3.22 -11.03
N SER A 111 -21.82 2.15 -10.71
CA SER A 111 -21.34 1.09 -11.62
C SER A 111 -19.94 1.28 -12.24
N TRP A 112 -19.30 0.13 -12.40
CA TRP A 112 -18.05 -0.19 -13.10
C TRP A 112 -18.08 0.06 -14.63
N PHE A 113 -19.18 0.61 -15.17
CA PHE A 113 -19.24 0.95 -16.59
C PHE A 113 -18.32 2.15 -16.89
N PRO A 114 -17.45 2.07 -17.91
CA PRO A 114 -16.47 3.11 -18.25
C PRO A 114 -17.07 4.43 -18.77
N LEU A 115 -18.39 4.59 -18.68
CA LEU A 115 -19.17 5.67 -19.31
C LEU A 115 -19.65 6.74 -18.33
N LEU A 116 -19.50 6.56 -17.01
CA LEU A 116 -19.88 7.58 -16.04
C LEU A 116 -18.64 8.29 -15.49
N PRO A 117 -18.67 9.64 -15.40
CA PRO A 117 -17.57 10.38 -14.83
C PRO A 117 -17.36 9.96 -13.37
N LEU A 118 -16.12 9.61 -13.03
CA LEU A 118 -15.69 9.42 -11.66
C LEU A 118 -15.60 10.81 -11.00
N GLU A 119 -16.70 11.27 -10.42
CA GLU A 119 -16.69 12.52 -9.66
C GLU A 119 -16.17 12.24 -8.25
N LEU A 120 -14.85 12.18 -8.10
CA LEU A 120 -14.27 12.25 -6.78
C LEU A 120 -14.43 13.68 -6.28
N GLY A 121 -15.21 13.88 -5.22
CA GLY A 121 -15.28 15.15 -4.52
C GLY A 121 -13.89 15.56 -4.05
N SER A 122 -13.59 16.86 -4.06
CA SER A 122 -12.38 17.37 -3.43
C SER A 122 -12.59 17.41 -1.90
N PRO A 123 -11.66 16.90 -1.08
CA PRO A 123 -10.37 16.31 -1.46
C PRO A 123 -10.51 14.88 -2.01
N TYR A 124 -9.65 14.49 -2.97
CA TYR A 124 -9.51 13.11 -3.42
C TYR A 124 -9.15 12.24 -2.21
N ALA A 125 -10.13 11.55 -1.64
CA ALA A 125 -9.98 10.83 -0.38
C ALA A 125 -10.54 9.41 -0.46
N TRP A 126 -10.05 8.54 0.42
CA TRP A 126 -10.59 7.20 0.60
C TRP A 126 -11.99 7.27 1.22
N ARG A 127 -12.90 6.39 0.81
CA ARG A 127 -14.27 6.30 1.37
C ARG A 127 -14.28 5.76 2.80
N ARG A 128 -15.44 5.82 3.47
CA ARG A 128 -15.61 5.12 4.75
C ARG A 128 -15.77 3.63 4.52
N SER A 129 -15.38 2.83 5.50
CA SER A 129 -15.61 1.37 5.47
C SER A 129 -17.09 1.01 5.29
N THR A 130 -18.00 1.83 5.84
CA THR A 130 -19.46 1.67 5.73
C THR A 130 -20.01 1.95 4.35
N ASP A 131 -19.26 2.69 3.53
CA ASP A 131 -19.65 3.07 2.18
C ASP A 131 -19.18 2.06 1.11
N LEU A 132 -18.32 1.12 1.52
CA LEU A 132 -17.86 0.00 0.72
C LEU A 132 -18.86 -1.14 0.95
N GLU A 133 -19.51 -1.61 -0.11
CA GLU A 133 -20.66 -2.54 -0.03
C GLU A 133 -20.38 -3.78 0.84
N PRO A 134 -21.38 -4.34 1.54
CA PRO A 134 -21.18 -5.41 2.50
C PRO A 134 -21.18 -6.78 1.80
N GLU A 135 -20.21 -7.04 0.93
CA GLU A 135 -19.87 -8.42 0.59
C GLU A 135 -19.07 -9.09 1.73
N LYS A 136 -18.92 -10.41 1.64
CA LYS A 136 -18.15 -11.22 2.60
C LYS A 136 -16.75 -10.61 2.81
N ASP A 137 -16.55 -9.97 3.96
CA ASP A 137 -15.27 -9.38 4.33
C ASP A 137 -14.30 -10.48 4.79
N GLY A 138 -13.55 -11.05 3.84
CA GLY A 138 -12.54 -12.08 4.11
C GLY A 138 -11.38 -11.62 4.99
N ARG A 139 -11.25 -10.32 5.26
CA ARG A 139 -10.19 -9.72 6.09
C ARG A 139 -10.76 -8.76 7.14
N ALA A 140 -11.94 -9.06 7.70
CA ALA A 140 -12.57 -8.24 8.73
C ALA A 140 -11.65 -7.94 9.94
N ASP A 141 -10.63 -8.78 10.18
CA ASP A 141 -9.58 -8.56 11.18
C ASP A 141 -8.77 -7.28 10.95
N LEU A 142 -8.64 -6.83 9.70
CA LEU A 142 -7.86 -5.65 9.34
C LEU A 142 -8.68 -4.35 9.22
N ARG A 143 -10.01 -4.47 9.18
CA ARG A 143 -10.93 -3.33 9.03
C ARG A 143 -10.70 -2.22 10.09
N PRO A 144 -10.47 -2.51 11.38
CA PRO A 144 -10.24 -1.45 12.36
C PRO A 144 -9.03 -0.56 12.04
N PHE A 145 -8.00 -1.12 11.39
CA PHE A 145 -6.84 -0.34 10.97
C PHE A 145 -7.15 0.58 9.78
N TYR A 146 -7.97 0.12 8.84
CA TYR A 146 -8.47 0.97 7.76
C TYR A 146 -9.29 2.14 8.32
N GLU A 147 -10.18 1.85 9.27
CA GLU A 147 -11.04 2.85 9.89
C GLU A 147 -10.27 3.90 10.69
N ALA A 148 -9.18 3.49 11.34
CA ALA A 148 -8.36 4.38 12.14
C ALA A 148 -7.33 5.18 11.33
N HIS A 149 -6.78 4.62 10.24
CA HIS A 149 -5.58 5.16 9.59
C HIS A 149 -5.72 5.49 8.11
N VAL A 150 -6.79 5.07 7.43
CA VAL A 150 -6.89 5.18 5.96
C VAL A 150 -8.15 5.90 5.51
N GLN A 151 -9.33 5.52 6.03
CA GLN A 151 -10.59 6.12 5.56
C GLN A 151 -10.60 7.63 5.72
N LEU A 152 -11.22 8.33 4.76
CA LEU A 152 -11.34 9.79 4.71
C LEU A 152 -10.01 10.56 4.62
N GLN A 153 -8.86 9.88 4.65
CA GLN A 153 -7.58 10.50 4.33
C GLN A 153 -7.49 10.77 2.84
N PRO A 154 -6.75 11.82 2.41
CA PRO A 154 -6.40 12.00 1.01
C PRO A 154 -5.77 10.72 0.43
N LEU A 155 -6.01 10.45 -0.86
CA LEU A 155 -5.64 9.16 -1.48
C LEU A 155 -4.15 8.82 -1.29
N GLY A 156 -3.27 9.82 -1.39
CA GLY A 156 -1.83 9.62 -1.29
C GLY A 156 -1.30 9.47 0.14
N ASP A 157 -1.87 10.20 1.10
CA ASP A 157 -1.33 10.34 2.45
C ASP A 157 -1.02 8.99 3.16
N PRO A 158 -1.97 8.02 3.25
CA PRO A 158 -1.68 6.76 3.93
C PRO A 158 -0.67 5.90 3.17
N VAL A 159 -0.63 6.01 1.83
CA VAL A 159 0.36 5.32 1.00
C VAL A 159 1.76 5.87 1.26
N GLU A 160 1.91 7.20 1.31
CA GLU A 160 3.20 7.85 1.61
C GLU A 160 3.71 7.53 3.02
N VAL A 161 2.82 7.43 4.02
CA VAL A 161 3.19 6.98 5.36
C VAL A 161 3.83 5.60 5.32
N VAL A 162 3.24 4.68 4.57
CA VAL A 162 3.75 3.30 4.43
C VAL A 162 5.05 3.28 3.62
N LEU A 163 5.15 4.04 2.53
CA LEU A 163 6.36 4.09 1.71
C LEU A 163 7.56 4.62 2.49
N ARG A 164 7.41 5.70 3.26
CA ARG A 164 8.49 6.20 4.13
C ARG A 164 8.98 5.16 5.12
N TRP A 165 8.06 4.37 5.68
CA TRP A 165 8.41 3.29 6.59
C TRP A 165 9.11 2.12 5.86
N LEU A 166 8.64 1.75 4.67
CA LEU A 166 9.29 0.74 3.85
C LEU A 166 10.70 1.17 3.42
N ASP A 167 10.90 2.44 3.05
CA ASP A 167 12.22 2.98 2.71
C ASP A 167 13.22 2.85 3.86
N GLN A 168 12.77 3.00 5.10
CA GLN A 168 13.59 2.78 6.30
C GLN A 168 13.87 1.30 6.55
N LEU A 169 12.93 0.42 6.19
CA LEU A 169 13.06 -1.02 6.35
C LEU A 169 13.97 -1.66 5.30
N MET A 170 14.01 -1.12 4.07
CA MET A 170 14.74 -1.71 2.94
C MET A 170 16.23 -1.98 3.22
N PRO A 171 17.02 -1.05 3.80
CA PRO A 171 18.42 -1.31 4.13
C PRO A 171 18.62 -2.49 5.09
N ALA A 172 17.71 -2.68 6.05
CA ALA A 172 17.77 -3.80 7.00
C ALA A 172 17.52 -5.16 6.33
N LEU A 173 16.89 -5.16 5.15
CA LEU A 173 16.68 -6.34 4.31
C LEU A 173 17.79 -6.52 3.26
N GLY A 174 18.83 -5.68 3.28
CA GLY A 174 19.89 -5.67 2.27
C GLY A 174 19.47 -5.06 0.92
N VAL A 175 18.37 -4.30 0.88
CA VAL A 175 17.84 -3.70 -0.34
C VAL A 175 18.33 -2.26 -0.47
N ASP A 176 19.09 -1.97 -1.53
CA ASP A 176 19.45 -0.61 -1.95
C ASP A 176 18.50 -0.15 -3.07
N LEU A 177 17.51 0.67 -2.70
CA LEU A 177 16.52 1.19 -3.64
C LEU A 177 17.12 2.15 -4.67
N ALA A 178 18.16 2.91 -4.32
CA ALA A 178 18.80 3.85 -5.24
C ALA A 178 19.53 3.07 -6.34
N ARG A 179 20.31 2.06 -5.95
CA ARG A 179 20.98 1.17 -6.90
C ARG A 179 20.00 0.43 -7.82
N LEU A 180 18.87 -0.02 -7.29
CA LEU A 180 17.82 -0.68 -8.08
C LEU A 180 17.18 0.28 -9.09
N ARG A 181 16.99 1.55 -8.72
CA ARG A 181 16.40 2.58 -9.58
C ARG A 181 17.33 2.97 -10.73
N ASP A 182 18.63 3.08 -10.48
CA ASP A 182 19.62 3.52 -11.46
C ASP A 182 20.01 2.42 -12.48
N GLY A 183 19.40 1.25 -12.40
CA GLY A 183 19.57 0.19 -13.40
C GLY A 183 20.89 -0.56 -13.32
N GLY A 184 21.56 -0.58 -12.16
CA GLY A 184 22.68 -1.50 -11.94
C GLY A 184 22.26 -2.94 -12.27
N ASP A 185 23.19 -3.76 -12.80
CA ASP A 185 22.86 -5.13 -13.20
C ASP A 185 22.15 -5.83 -12.03
N PRO A 186 20.92 -6.33 -12.24
CA PRO A 186 20.14 -7.10 -11.27
C PRO A 186 20.90 -8.18 -10.50
N ARG A 187 22.01 -8.66 -11.05
CA ARG A 187 22.85 -9.74 -10.52
C ARG A 187 23.98 -9.26 -9.61
N ASP A 188 24.20 -7.95 -9.52
CA ASP A 188 25.30 -7.37 -8.73
C ASP A 188 24.86 -6.93 -7.32
N LEU A 189 23.66 -7.32 -6.89
CA LEU A 189 23.22 -7.16 -5.49
C LEU A 189 23.71 -8.37 -4.68
N PRO A 190 24.29 -8.13 -3.48
CA PRO A 190 24.85 -9.19 -2.64
C PRO A 190 23.83 -10.22 -2.18
#